data_AF-A0A7K4GRE8-F1
#
_entry.id   AF-A0A7K4GRE8-F1
#
_cell.length_a   1.000
_cell.length_b   1.000
_cell.length_c   1.000
_cell.angle_alpha   90.00
_cell.angle_beta   90.00
_cell.angle_gamma   90.00
#
_symmetry.space_group_name_H-M   'P 1'
#
loop_
_entity.id
_entity.type
_entity.pdbx_description
1 polymer ?
#
loop_
_entity_poly.entity_id
_entity_poly.type
_entity_poly.pdbx_seq_one_letter_code
_entity_poly.pdbx_strand_id
1 'polypeptide(L)'
;MATCIICHLGIIKGVDSSQECPNGHLAHTDCLKEWLVHSLNCPLCREPYPDQVINKFKGFINQKETEKLVALEKEIKQEELKKIEEVASKITFLKFLESIEILIKEKEFEYALSRLDLHNNGSTSIQKQHDILFFKGKINYMRGRYDLAINQLFKLVKEKYDHPEGFLYLGKAYDALGLDDKAKWAYERVK
;
A
#
# COMPACT_ATOMS: atom_id res chain seq x y z
N MET A 1 -40.25 -35.08 -0.29
CA MET A 1 -40.12 -34.00 0.72
C MET A 1 -39.77 -32.74 -0.02
N ALA A 2 -40.38 -31.59 0.30
CA ALA A 2 -39.99 -30.33 -0.31
C ALA A 2 -38.62 -29.91 0.26
N THR A 3 -37.71 -29.46 -0.59
CA THR A 3 -36.35 -29.01 -0.22
C THR A 3 -36.16 -27.58 -0.65
N CYS A 4 -35.49 -26.78 0.18
CA CYS A 4 -35.12 -25.42 -0.17
C CYS A 4 -34.03 -25.42 -1.24
N ILE A 5 -34.24 -24.72 -2.34
CA ILE A 5 -33.27 -24.63 -3.44
C ILE A 5 -31.99 -23.86 -3.09
N ILE A 6 -31.99 -23.12 -1.97
CA ILE A 6 -30.85 -22.27 -1.56
C ILE A 6 -29.95 -23.00 -0.56
N CYS A 7 -30.52 -23.58 0.50
CA CYS A 7 -29.74 -24.24 1.55
C CYS A 7 -29.76 -25.78 1.48
N HIS A 8 -30.56 -26.36 0.57
CA HIS A 8 -30.76 -27.80 0.39
C HIS A 8 -31.33 -28.55 1.60
N LEU A 9 -31.79 -27.84 2.64
CA LEU A 9 -32.47 -28.43 3.78
C LEU A 9 -33.96 -28.67 3.47
N GLY A 10 -34.56 -29.63 4.17
CA GLY A 10 -35.98 -29.92 4.05
C GLY A 10 -36.86 -28.76 4.52
N ILE A 11 -38.02 -28.58 3.87
CA ILE A 11 -39.05 -27.62 4.26
C ILE A 11 -40.17 -28.39 4.96
N ILE A 12 -40.33 -28.14 6.26
CA ILE A 12 -41.35 -28.79 7.10
C ILE A 12 -42.62 -27.94 7.12
N LYS A 13 -43.71 -28.47 6.54
CA LYS A 13 -45.01 -27.78 6.50
C LYS A 13 -45.51 -27.47 7.91
N GLY A 14 -45.89 -26.21 8.15
CA GLY A 14 -46.42 -25.73 9.43
C GLY A 14 -45.37 -25.26 10.44
N VAL A 15 -44.08 -25.57 10.20
CA VAL A 15 -42.96 -25.07 10.98
C VAL A 15 -42.20 -24.01 10.18
N ASP A 16 -41.90 -24.32 8.93
CA ASP A 16 -41.12 -23.45 8.05
C ASP A 16 -42.02 -22.55 7.19
N SER A 17 -41.66 -21.27 7.14
CA SER A 17 -42.18 -20.35 6.12
C SER A 17 -41.37 -20.54 4.83
N SER A 18 -42.06 -20.73 3.70
CA SER A 18 -41.45 -20.86 2.38
C SER A 18 -42.15 -20.00 1.33
N GLN A 19 -41.42 -19.65 0.28
CA GLN A 19 -41.93 -18.98 -0.91
C GLN A 19 -41.54 -19.79 -2.14
N GLU A 20 -42.39 -19.73 -3.16
CA GLU A 20 -42.23 -20.48 -4.40
C GLU A 20 -42.01 -19.50 -5.56
N CYS A 21 -41.12 -19.85 -6.49
CA CYS A 21 -40.99 -19.10 -7.74
C CYS A 21 -42.12 -19.50 -8.72
N PRO A 22 -42.35 -18.76 -9.83
CA PRO A 22 -43.43 -19.07 -10.77
C PRO A 22 -43.35 -20.48 -11.39
N ASN A 23 -42.13 -21.02 -11.50
CA ASN A 23 -41.84 -22.37 -12.00
C ASN A 23 -41.84 -23.46 -10.92
N GLY A 24 -42.25 -23.14 -9.70
CA GLY A 24 -42.49 -24.13 -8.66
C GLY A 24 -41.33 -24.44 -7.70
N HIS A 25 -40.26 -23.66 -7.74
CA HIS A 25 -39.09 -23.90 -6.89
C HIS A 25 -39.24 -23.24 -5.52
N LEU A 26 -39.15 -24.05 -4.47
CA LEU A 26 -39.36 -23.63 -3.08
C LEU A 26 -38.07 -23.18 -2.40
N ALA A 27 -38.16 -22.09 -1.64
CA ALA A 27 -37.10 -21.61 -0.77
C ALA A 27 -37.66 -21.24 0.61
N HIS A 28 -36.90 -21.47 1.69
CA HIS A 28 -37.21 -20.89 3.00
C HIS A 28 -37.28 -19.36 2.88
N THR A 29 -38.21 -18.73 3.58
CA THR A 29 -38.38 -17.27 3.58
C THR A 29 -37.07 -16.55 3.96
N ASP A 30 -36.35 -17.04 4.96
CA ASP A 30 -35.07 -16.45 5.39
C ASP A 30 -33.95 -16.65 4.37
N CYS A 31 -33.89 -17.83 3.74
CA CYS A 31 -32.92 -18.07 2.66
C CYS A 31 -33.21 -17.19 1.44
N LEU A 32 -34.48 -17.04 1.07
CA LEU A 32 -34.88 -16.20 -0.06
C LEU A 32 -34.60 -14.72 0.23
N LYS A 33 -34.84 -14.28 1.47
CA LYS A 33 -34.57 -12.92 1.93
C LYS A 33 -33.09 -12.53 1.72
N GLU A 34 -32.15 -13.40 2.07
CA GLU A 34 -30.71 -13.17 1.84
C GLU A 34 -30.36 -13.21 0.35
N TRP A 35 -30.96 -14.11 -0.42
CA TRP A 35 -30.73 -14.22 -1.86
C TRP A 35 -31.20 -12.99 -2.64
N LEU A 36 -32.36 -12.44 -2.30
CA LEU A 36 -32.96 -11.29 -2.99
C LEU A 36 -32.12 -9.99 -2.86
N VAL A 37 -31.17 -9.95 -1.93
CA VAL A 37 -30.17 -8.88 -1.82
C VAL A 37 -29.17 -8.89 -2.99
N HIS A 38 -29.04 -10.03 -3.69
CA HIS A 38 -28.11 -10.23 -4.80
C HIS A 38 -28.81 -10.39 -6.15
N SER A 39 -29.99 -11.03 -6.18
CA SER A 39 -30.75 -11.24 -7.41
C SER A 39 -32.23 -11.41 -7.13
N LEU A 40 -33.08 -10.77 -7.94
CA LEU A 40 -34.55 -10.93 -7.88
C LEU A 40 -35.06 -12.20 -8.59
N ASN A 41 -34.15 -13.02 -9.10
CA ASN A 41 -34.47 -14.20 -9.91
C ASN A 41 -34.23 -15.48 -9.12
N CYS A 42 -34.97 -16.54 -9.46
CA CYS A 42 -34.76 -17.86 -8.89
C CYS A 42 -33.34 -18.37 -9.18
N PRO A 43 -32.58 -18.85 -8.17
CA PRO A 43 -31.22 -19.35 -8.36
C PRO A 43 -31.15 -20.56 -9.32
N LEU A 44 -32.24 -21.33 -9.42
CA LEU A 44 -32.28 -22.56 -10.21
C LEU A 44 -32.74 -22.32 -11.65
N CYS A 45 -33.88 -21.64 -11.85
CA CYS A 45 -34.45 -21.43 -13.18
C CYS A 45 -34.31 -20.01 -13.74
N ARG A 46 -33.79 -19.07 -12.94
CA ARG A 46 -33.59 -17.65 -13.30
C ARG A 46 -34.87 -16.86 -13.60
N GLU A 47 -36.04 -17.46 -13.37
CA GLU A 47 -37.32 -16.76 -13.45
C GLU A 47 -37.43 -15.69 -12.35
N PRO A 48 -37.85 -14.45 -12.65
CA PRO A 48 -38.06 -13.43 -11.63
C PRO A 48 -39.15 -13.86 -10.63
N TYR A 49 -38.95 -13.54 -9.35
CA TYR A 49 -40.00 -13.71 -8.36
C TYR A 49 -41.14 -12.70 -8.58
N PRO A 50 -42.39 -13.04 -8.22
CA PRO A 50 -43.50 -12.10 -8.33
C PRO A 50 -43.29 -10.87 -7.46
N ASP A 51 -43.78 -9.71 -7.92
CA ASP A 51 -43.68 -8.43 -7.19
C ASP A 51 -44.25 -8.51 -5.77
N GLN A 52 -45.30 -9.31 -5.54
CA GLN A 52 -45.86 -9.53 -4.21
C GLN A 52 -44.86 -10.14 -3.24
N VAL A 53 -43.99 -11.05 -3.71
CA VAL A 53 -42.94 -11.68 -2.91
C VAL A 53 -41.82 -10.68 -2.69
N ILE A 54 -41.37 -9.99 -3.75
CA ILE A 54 -40.29 -8.99 -3.67
C ILE A 54 -40.67 -7.84 -2.73
N ASN A 55 -41.90 -7.34 -2.81
CA ASN A 55 -42.38 -6.23 -1.98
C ASN A 55 -42.37 -6.55 -0.47
N LYS A 56 -42.52 -7.83 -0.08
CA LYS A 56 -42.38 -8.25 1.33
C LYS A 56 -40.96 -8.04 1.86
N PHE A 57 -39.96 -8.12 0.99
CA PHE A 57 -38.54 -8.01 1.36
C PHE A 57 -37.92 -6.67 0.99
N LYS A 58 -38.64 -5.78 0.30
CA LYS A 58 -38.13 -4.48 -0.16
C LYS A 58 -37.46 -3.65 0.94
N GLY A 59 -38.06 -3.60 2.13
CA GLY A 59 -37.47 -2.90 3.27
C GLY A 59 -36.11 -3.46 3.68
N PHE A 60 -35.97 -4.78 3.68
CA PHE A 60 -34.71 -5.47 4.00
C PHE A 60 -33.66 -5.31 2.90
N ILE A 61 -34.06 -5.42 1.62
CA ILE A 61 -33.17 -5.23 0.47
C ILE A 61 -32.59 -3.81 0.50
N ASN A 62 -33.44 -2.80 0.67
CA ASN A 62 -33.02 -1.41 0.77
C ASN A 62 -32.08 -1.19 1.97
N GLN A 63 -32.39 -1.75 3.13
CA GLN A 63 -31.52 -1.67 4.30
C GLN A 63 -30.14 -2.26 4.00
N LYS A 64 -30.08 -3.47 3.44
CA LYS A 64 -28.81 -4.14 3.08
C LYS A 64 -28.03 -3.37 2.02
N GLU A 65 -28.70 -2.76 1.05
CA GLU A 65 -28.07 -1.89 0.06
C GLU A 65 -27.46 -0.65 0.72
N THR A 66 -28.19 0.02 1.61
CA THR A 66 -27.65 1.17 2.36
C THR A 66 -26.47 0.79 3.25
N GLU A 67 -26.51 -0.37 3.92
CA GLU A 67 -25.38 -0.90 4.71
C GLU A 67 -24.15 -1.11 3.83
N LYS A 68 -24.31 -1.67 2.62
CA LYS A 68 -23.22 -1.85 1.66
C LYS A 68 -22.64 -0.52 1.18
N LEU A 69 -23.48 0.47 0.86
CA LEU A 69 -23.04 1.79 0.44
C LEU A 69 -22.25 2.51 1.55
N VAL A 70 -22.72 2.45 2.79
CA VAL A 70 -22.02 3.03 3.95
C VAL A 70 -20.68 2.33 4.21
N ALA A 71 -20.61 1.00 4.06
CA ALA A 71 -19.36 0.26 4.17
C ALA A 71 -18.36 0.68 3.08
N LEU A 72 -18.82 0.78 1.83
CA LEU A 72 -18.00 1.20 0.70
C LEU A 72 -17.48 2.64 0.88
N GLU A 73 -18.33 3.58 1.31
CA GLU A 73 -17.91 4.95 1.61
C GLU A 73 -16.85 5.00 2.72
N LYS A 74 -16.98 4.16 3.74
CA LYS A 74 -16.00 4.07 4.82
C LYS A 74 -14.67 3.53 4.32
N GLU A 75 -14.68 2.53 3.45
CA GLU A 75 -13.46 1.99 2.82
C GLU A 75 -12.77 3.05 1.96
N ILE A 76 -13.53 3.77 1.11
CA ILE A 76 -13.00 4.85 0.27
C ILE A 76 -12.35 5.93 1.14
N LYS A 77 -13.04 6.41 2.20
CA LYS A 77 -12.48 7.40 3.13
C LYS A 77 -11.21 6.91 3.82
N GLN A 78 -11.16 5.63 4.20
CA GLN A 78 -9.96 5.04 4.79
C GLN A 78 -8.79 4.98 3.80
N GLU A 79 -9.04 4.65 2.54
CA GLU A 79 -8.01 4.68 1.49
C GLU A 79 -7.50 6.10 1.21
N GLU A 80 -8.39 7.08 1.16
CA GLU A 80 -8.02 8.49 0.99
C GLU A 80 -7.12 8.99 2.13
N LEU A 81 -7.47 8.67 3.38
CA LEU A 81 -6.65 9.01 4.55
C LEU A 81 -5.27 8.36 4.47
N LYS A 82 -5.17 7.08 4.11
CA LYS A 82 -3.88 6.40 3.92
C LYS A 82 -3.02 7.07 2.86
N LYS A 83 -3.62 7.49 1.73
CA LYS A 83 -2.89 8.22 0.67
C LYS A 83 -2.37 9.57 1.17
N ILE A 84 -3.18 10.30 1.95
CA ILE A 84 -2.77 11.58 2.54
C ILE A 84 -1.61 11.37 3.53
N GLU A 85 -1.68 10.36 4.38
CA GLU A 85 -0.61 10.00 5.32
C GLU A 85 0.69 9.63 4.59
N GLU A 86 0.61 8.88 3.49
CA GLU A 86 1.77 8.53 2.69
C GLU A 86 2.46 9.77 2.09
N VAL A 87 1.67 10.69 1.53
CA VAL A 87 2.17 11.96 0.98
C VAL A 87 2.77 12.83 2.08
N ALA A 88 2.12 12.95 3.24
CA ALA A 88 2.63 13.70 4.38
C ALA A 88 3.96 13.12 4.92
N SER A 89 4.09 11.79 4.93
CA SER A 89 5.33 11.08 5.31
C SER A 89 6.46 11.38 4.33
N LYS A 90 6.18 11.45 3.02
CA LYS A 90 7.15 11.84 1.99
C LYS A 90 7.59 13.29 2.16
N ILE A 91 6.64 14.22 2.36
CA ILE A 91 6.95 15.66 2.55
C ILE A 91 7.81 15.87 3.81
N THR A 92 7.46 15.23 4.92
CA THR A 92 8.24 15.33 6.16
C THR A 92 9.67 14.83 5.97
N PHE A 93 9.85 13.76 5.20
CA PHE A 93 11.18 13.23 4.88
C PHE A 93 11.97 14.16 3.96
N LEU A 94 11.34 14.78 2.95
CA LEU A 94 12.00 15.76 2.09
C LEU A 94 12.49 16.97 2.88
N LYS A 95 11.65 17.53 3.77
CA LYS A 95 12.05 18.61 4.69
C LYS A 95 13.20 18.20 5.60
N PHE A 96 13.22 16.95 6.04
CA PHE A 96 14.33 16.40 6.78
C PHE A 96 15.63 16.43 5.96
N LEU A 97 15.61 15.97 4.70
CA LEU A 97 16.77 16.02 3.81
C LEU A 97 17.24 17.44 3.53
N GLU A 98 16.31 18.38 3.29
CA GLU A 98 16.64 19.81 3.15
C GLU A 98 17.39 20.32 4.39
N SER A 99 16.96 19.93 5.60
CA SER A 99 17.67 20.29 6.84
C SER A 99 19.08 19.70 6.89
N ILE A 100 19.30 18.49 6.37
CA ILE A 100 20.63 17.88 6.29
C ILE A 100 21.52 18.66 5.31
N GLU A 101 20.97 19.11 4.17
CA GLU A 101 21.73 19.93 3.22
C GLU A 101 22.18 21.26 3.81
N ILE A 102 21.33 21.91 4.62
CA ILE A 102 21.68 23.14 5.34
C ILE A 102 22.85 22.87 6.28
N LEU A 103 22.79 21.80 7.09
CA LEU A 103 23.88 21.42 7.99
C LEU A 103 25.19 21.12 7.24
N ILE A 104 25.11 20.48 6.08
CA ILE A 104 26.28 20.24 5.22
C ILE A 104 26.90 21.56 4.75
N LYS A 105 26.07 22.54 4.34
CA LYS A 105 26.55 23.87 3.91
C LYS A 105 27.20 24.64 5.07
N GLU A 106 26.64 24.51 6.27
CA GLU A 106 27.17 25.09 7.51
C GLU A 106 28.40 24.33 8.06
N LYS A 107 28.77 23.20 7.45
CA LYS A 107 29.86 22.30 7.87
C LYS A 107 29.63 21.61 9.22
N GLU A 108 28.39 21.56 9.68
CA GLU A 108 27.95 20.86 10.90
C GLU A 108 27.80 19.34 10.66
N PHE A 109 28.90 18.70 10.26
CA PHE A 109 28.88 17.33 9.74
C PHE A 109 28.53 16.27 10.79
N GLU A 110 28.97 16.43 12.03
CA GLU A 110 28.67 15.45 13.09
C GLU A 110 27.20 15.47 13.47
N TYR A 111 26.62 16.67 13.54
CA TYR A 111 25.20 16.83 13.80
C TYR A 111 24.34 16.32 12.64
N ALA A 112 24.77 16.54 11.39
CA ALA A 112 24.10 15.96 10.23
C ALA A 112 24.11 14.41 10.25
N LEU A 113 25.24 13.79 10.60
CA LEU A 113 25.36 12.33 10.71
C LEU A 113 24.50 11.77 11.84
N SER A 114 24.50 12.39 13.02
CA SER A 114 23.67 11.92 14.14
C SER A 114 22.18 11.97 13.80
N ARG A 115 21.74 13.01 13.10
CA ARG A 115 20.37 13.11 12.57
C ARG A 115 20.04 11.99 11.57
N LEU A 116 20.96 11.66 10.67
CA LEU A 116 20.79 10.58 9.71
C LEU A 116 20.75 9.20 10.37
N ASP A 117 21.48 8.99 11.47
CA ASP A 117 21.46 7.74 12.23
C ASP A 117 20.12 7.49 12.92
N LEU A 118 19.46 8.54 13.44
CA LEU A 118 18.12 8.43 14.04
C LEU A 118 17.07 7.90 13.06
N HIS A 119 17.20 8.22 11.77
CA HIS A 119 16.28 7.78 10.72
C HIS A 119 16.64 6.42 10.09
N ASN A 120 17.80 5.85 10.43
CA ASN A 120 18.28 4.58 9.87
C ASN A 120 17.75 3.34 10.61
N ASN A 121 17.27 3.49 11.85
CA ASN A 121 16.91 2.35 12.72
C ASN A 121 15.42 1.94 12.65
N GLY A 122 14.65 2.49 11.71
CA GLY A 122 13.22 2.20 11.55
C GLY A 122 12.88 1.32 10.34
N SER A 123 11.61 0.90 10.25
CA SER A 123 10.96 0.37 9.05
C SER A 123 10.91 1.44 7.95
N THR A 124 12.07 1.80 7.42
CA THR A 124 12.26 2.87 6.46
C THR A 124 12.15 2.29 5.05
N SER A 125 11.33 2.90 4.18
CA SER A 125 11.20 2.49 2.78
C SER A 125 12.56 2.49 2.08
N ILE A 126 12.78 1.57 1.13
CA ILE A 126 14.05 1.42 0.39
C ILE A 126 14.60 2.75 -0.14
N GLN A 127 13.74 3.61 -0.71
CA GLN A 127 14.16 4.92 -1.23
C GLN A 127 14.75 5.83 -0.14
N LYS A 128 14.11 5.91 1.02
CA LYS A 128 14.60 6.70 2.16
C LYS A 128 15.95 6.16 2.68
N GLN A 129 16.15 4.85 2.65
CA GLN A 129 17.42 4.23 3.02
C GLN A 129 18.54 4.61 2.04
N HIS A 130 18.24 4.63 0.74
CA HIS A 130 19.18 5.07 -0.30
C HIS A 130 19.59 6.54 -0.11
N ASP A 131 18.64 7.43 0.16
CA ASP A 131 18.94 8.84 0.43
C ASP A 131 19.83 8.99 1.68
N ILE A 132 19.56 8.24 2.75
CA ILE A 132 20.40 8.24 3.95
C ILE A 132 21.82 7.75 3.65
N LEU A 133 21.98 6.66 2.91
CA LEU A 133 23.29 6.14 2.50
C LEU A 133 24.06 7.17 1.68
N PHE A 134 23.39 7.83 0.73
CA PHE A 134 23.98 8.89 -0.08
C PHE A 134 24.49 10.04 0.77
N PHE A 135 23.65 10.61 1.65
CA PHE A 135 24.04 11.73 2.48
C PHE A 135 25.16 11.38 3.47
N LYS A 136 25.12 10.19 4.08
CA LYS A 136 26.24 9.71 4.92
C LYS A 136 27.54 9.62 4.12
N GLY A 137 27.47 9.08 2.91
CA GLY A 137 28.61 9.01 1.99
C GLY A 137 29.19 10.39 1.67
N LYS A 138 28.33 11.30 1.22
CA LYS A 138 28.66 12.69 0.89
C LYS A 138 29.28 13.44 2.07
N ILE A 139 28.71 13.32 3.27
CA ILE A 139 29.23 13.97 4.48
C ILE A 139 30.62 13.43 4.82
N ASN A 140 30.80 12.10 4.82
CA ASN A 140 32.11 11.51 5.12
C ASN A 140 33.18 11.92 4.10
N TYR A 141 32.82 12.05 2.82
CA TYR A 141 33.71 12.61 1.80
C TYR A 141 34.12 14.05 2.14
N MET A 142 33.16 14.92 2.48
CA MET A 142 33.45 16.31 2.85
C MET A 142 34.32 16.44 4.11
N ARG A 143 34.27 15.46 5.02
CA ARG A 143 35.13 15.36 6.20
C ARG A 143 36.53 14.79 5.92
N GLY A 144 36.81 14.36 4.69
CA GLY A 144 38.05 13.65 4.34
C GLY A 144 38.11 12.19 4.81
N ARG A 145 36.99 11.63 5.31
CA ARG A 145 36.88 10.22 5.72
C ARG A 145 36.47 9.37 4.51
N TYR A 146 37.39 9.24 3.55
CA TYR A 146 37.13 8.62 2.25
C TYR A 146 36.81 7.12 2.36
N ASP A 147 37.40 6.43 3.33
CA ASP A 147 37.12 5.04 3.67
C ASP A 147 35.64 4.80 4.02
N LEU A 148 35.09 5.65 4.90
CA LEU A 148 33.70 5.60 5.31
C LEU A 148 32.78 6.05 4.17
N ALA A 149 33.18 7.07 3.42
CA ALA A 149 32.44 7.54 2.25
C ALA A 149 32.24 6.42 1.23
N ILE A 150 33.32 5.73 0.86
CA ILE A 150 33.30 4.59 -0.06
C ILE A 150 32.39 3.48 0.47
N ASN A 151 32.48 3.13 1.76
CA ASN A 151 31.64 2.06 2.33
C ASN A 151 30.14 2.35 2.14
N GLN A 152 29.70 3.58 2.45
CA GLN A 152 28.28 3.95 2.33
C GLN A 152 27.85 4.08 0.87
N LEU A 153 28.65 4.75 0.03
CA LEU A 153 28.32 4.97 -1.38
C LEU A 153 28.38 3.68 -2.20
N PHE A 154 29.29 2.76 -1.87
CA PHE A 154 29.36 1.47 -2.52
C PHE A 154 28.12 0.62 -2.22
N LYS A 155 27.64 0.63 -0.97
CA LYS A 155 26.36 -0.01 -0.61
C LYS A 155 25.20 0.57 -1.43
N LEU A 156 25.15 1.91 -1.53
CA LEU A 156 24.13 2.60 -2.32
C LEU A 156 24.14 2.16 -3.79
N VAL A 157 25.28 2.25 -4.49
CA VAL A 157 25.33 1.94 -5.93
C VAL A 157 25.17 0.46 -6.25
N LYS A 158 25.45 -0.42 -5.28
CA LYS A 158 25.19 -1.86 -5.40
C LYS A 158 23.70 -2.17 -5.38
N GLU A 159 22.91 -1.41 -4.62
CA GLU A 159 21.45 -1.59 -4.56
C GLU A 159 20.73 -0.80 -5.66
N LYS A 160 21.16 0.44 -5.92
CA LYS A 160 20.61 1.33 -6.94
C LYS A 160 21.69 1.68 -7.96
N TYR A 161 21.75 0.89 -9.03
CA TYR A 161 22.70 1.04 -10.13
C TYR A 161 22.52 2.33 -10.96
N ASP A 162 21.40 3.03 -10.80
CA ASP A 162 21.11 4.31 -11.44
C ASP A 162 21.07 5.44 -10.39
N HIS A 163 22.26 5.78 -9.88
CA HIS A 163 22.43 6.90 -8.94
C HIS A 163 23.68 7.72 -9.33
N PRO A 164 23.56 8.63 -10.31
CA PRO A 164 24.72 9.33 -10.89
C PRO A 164 25.53 10.12 -9.86
N GLU A 165 24.86 10.78 -8.93
CA GLU A 165 25.52 11.51 -7.83
C GLU A 165 26.29 10.57 -6.89
N GLY A 166 25.82 9.33 -6.73
CA GLY A 166 26.41 8.33 -5.85
C GLY A 166 27.72 7.85 -6.45
N PHE A 167 27.71 7.54 -7.75
CA PHE A 167 28.92 7.25 -8.53
C PHE A 167 29.89 8.43 -8.56
N LEU A 168 29.38 9.67 -8.69
CA LEU A 168 30.24 10.87 -8.68
C LEU A 168 31.02 11.01 -7.38
N TYR A 169 30.34 10.93 -6.23
CA TYR A 169 31.02 11.02 -4.93
C TYR A 169 31.89 9.79 -4.63
N LEU A 170 31.50 8.61 -5.12
CA LEU A 170 32.32 7.39 -4.99
C LEU A 170 33.62 7.52 -5.78
N GLY A 171 33.55 8.02 -7.02
CA GLY A 171 34.70 8.31 -7.85
C GLY A 171 35.64 9.33 -7.21
N LYS A 172 35.08 10.44 -6.69
CA LYS A 172 35.85 11.45 -5.95
C LYS A 172 36.54 10.87 -4.71
N ALA A 173 35.88 9.98 -3.98
CA ALA A 173 36.47 9.35 -2.81
C ALA A 173 37.60 8.36 -3.18
N TYR A 174 37.48 7.62 -4.30
CA TYR A 174 38.56 6.78 -4.80
C TYR A 174 39.76 7.60 -5.29
N ASP A 175 39.50 8.68 -6.01
CA ASP A 175 40.50 9.60 -6.53
C ASP A 175 41.31 10.24 -5.39
N ALA A 176 40.63 10.67 -4.32
CA ALA A 176 41.27 11.20 -3.11
C ALA A 176 42.16 10.17 -2.37
N LEU A 177 41.98 8.87 -2.63
CA LEU A 177 42.84 7.79 -2.10
C LEU A 177 43.89 7.31 -3.12
N GLY A 178 43.98 7.92 -4.31
CA GLY A 178 44.91 7.51 -5.39
C GLY A 178 44.54 6.19 -6.06
N LEU A 179 43.25 5.83 -6.05
CA LEU A 179 42.74 4.59 -6.65
C LEU A 179 42.16 4.85 -8.05
N ASP A 180 43.04 5.26 -8.97
CA ASP A 180 42.68 5.80 -10.29
C ASP A 180 41.77 4.89 -11.13
N ASP A 181 42.06 3.59 -11.18
CA ASP A 181 41.25 2.61 -11.93
C ASP A 181 39.81 2.54 -11.41
N LYS A 182 39.64 2.59 -10.07
CA LYS A 182 38.32 2.54 -9.42
C LYS A 182 37.59 3.87 -9.57
N ALA A 183 38.32 4.99 -9.51
CA ALA A 183 37.77 6.32 -9.76
C ALA A 183 37.21 6.40 -11.18
N LYS A 184 37.99 5.98 -12.18
CA LYS A 184 37.55 5.92 -13.58
C LYS A 184 36.31 5.04 -13.77
N TRP A 185 36.32 3.83 -13.19
CA TRP A 185 35.15 2.93 -13.21
C TRP A 185 33.88 3.60 -12.68
N ALA A 186 33.99 4.39 -11.60
CA ALA A 186 32.86 5.10 -11.03
C ALA A 186 32.42 6.27 -11.92
N TYR A 187 33.35 7.08 -12.42
CA TYR A 187 33.03 8.24 -13.27
C TYR A 187 32.37 7.86 -14.58
N GLU A 188 32.74 6.73 -15.19
CA GLU A 188 32.10 6.23 -16.43
C GLU A 188 30.60 5.90 -16.26
N ARG A 189 30.14 5.75 -15.03
CA ARG A 189 28.75 5.45 -14.65
C ARG A 189 27.96 6.66 -14.17
N VAL A 190 28.57 7.85 -14.20
CA VAL A 190 27.87 9.11 -14.01
C VAL A 190 27.22 9.47 -15.34
N LYS A 191 26.03 8.95 -15.60
CA LYS A 191 25.25 9.20 -16.82
C LYS A 191 23.81 9.53 -16.48
#